data_AF-A0A4R1KRE8-F1
#
_entry.id   AF-A0A4R1KRE8-F1
#
_cell.length_a   1.000
_cell.length_b   1.000
_cell.length_c   1.000
_cell.angle_alpha   90.00
_cell.angle_beta   90.00
_cell.angle_gamma   90.00
#
_symmetry.space_group_name_H-M   'P 1'
#
loop_
_entity.id
_entity.type
_entity.pdbx_description
1 polymer ?
#
loop_
_entity_poly.entity_id
_entity_poly.type
_entity_poly.pdbx_seq_one_letter_code
_entity_poly.pdbx_strand_id
1 'polypeptide(L)'
;MKKILIPIFSLFLFGCGEDTLPKPSAYLRLEYPTPNYKRVDIPVPFSFEKNVLAKPISKIKQSDNGNSISVDVEYPSLKGTVYLTYKKVKENNLKDLLRDAQNLTQKHTQKADEIISNEFINENKDVYGMFYEVGGNAASQSQFYATDSINHFLSGSLYFYAKPNYDSIYPAAIYLKNDIKRVMESLEWKD
;
A
#
# COMPACT_ATOMS: atom_id res chain seq x y z
N MET A 1 82.67 -40.65 -2.98
CA MET A 1 81.64 -39.94 -3.78
C MET A 1 80.27 -40.51 -3.43
N LYS A 2 79.52 -39.87 -2.53
CA LYS A 2 78.13 -40.25 -2.20
C LYS A 2 77.23 -39.12 -2.65
N LYS A 3 76.49 -39.33 -3.74
CA LYS A 3 75.49 -38.38 -4.24
C LYS A 3 74.22 -38.60 -3.42
N ILE A 4 73.91 -37.64 -2.55
CA ILE A 4 72.64 -37.55 -1.84
C ILE A 4 71.60 -37.08 -2.86
N LEU A 5 70.64 -37.95 -3.18
CA LEU A 5 69.51 -37.63 -4.05
C LEU A 5 68.30 -37.33 -3.15
N ILE A 6 67.97 -36.05 -2.99
CA ILE A 6 66.75 -35.58 -2.33
C ILE A 6 65.63 -35.60 -3.38
N PRO A 7 64.53 -36.35 -3.22
CA PRO A 7 63.35 -36.13 -4.03
C PRO A 7 62.60 -34.91 -3.49
N ILE A 8 62.87 -33.75 -4.10
CA ILE A 8 62.14 -32.49 -3.91
C ILE A 8 60.89 -32.55 -4.80
N PHE A 9 59.88 -33.34 -4.42
CA PHE A 9 58.64 -33.41 -5.20
C PHE A 9 57.44 -33.83 -4.35
N SER A 10 57.04 -32.99 -3.38
CA SER A 10 55.77 -33.20 -2.68
C SER A 10 55.16 -31.94 -2.07
N LEU A 11 55.41 -30.74 -2.62
CA LEU A 11 54.79 -29.51 -2.11
C LEU A 11 54.26 -28.65 -3.25
N PHE A 12 53.17 -29.04 -3.90
CA PHE A 12 52.27 -28.11 -4.60
C PHE A 12 50.88 -28.72 -4.79
N LEU A 13 50.11 -28.84 -3.70
CA LEU A 13 48.65 -28.99 -3.77
C LEU A 13 48.00 -28.20 -2.62
N PHE A 14 48.26 -26.89 -2.56
CA PHE A 14 47.34 -25.95 -1.92
C PHE A 14 46.55 -25.25 -3.03
N GLY A 15 45.49 -25.91 -3.48
CA GLY A 15 44.46 -25.27 -4.28
C GLY A 15 43.68 -24.31 -3.38
N CYS A 16 43.74 -23.02 -3.68
CA CYS A 16 42.94 -22.00 -3.04
C CYS A 16 41.48 -22.20 -3.50
N GLY A 17 40.65 -22.79 -2.65
CA GLY A 17 39.20 -22.73 -2.81
C GLY A 17 38.77 -21.34 -2.40
N GLU A 18 38.63 -20.42 -3.36
CA GLU A 18 37.90 -19.19 -3.10
C GLU A 18 36.46 -19.61 -2.78
N ASP A 19 36.03 -19.36 -1.55
CA ASP A 19 34.62 -19.46 -1.17
C ASP A 19 33.86 -18.53 -2.12
N THR A 20 33.28 -19.11 -3.18
CA THR A 20 32.45 -18.36 -4.09
C THR A 20 31.19 -18.00 -3.32
N LEU A 21 31.16 -16.81 -2.72
CA LEU A 21 29.93 -16.24 -2.20
C LEU A 21 28.91 -16.30 -3.35
N PRO A 22 27.81 -17.06 -3.20
CA PRO A 22 26.84 -17.16 -4.26
C PRO A 22 26.35 -15.75 -4.59
N LYS A 23 26.43 -15.38 -5.87
CA LYS A 23 25.93 -14.08 -6.35
C LYS A 23 24.51 -13.90 -5.80
N PRO A 24 24.19 -12.76 -5.15
CA PRO A 24 22.86 -12.55 -4.60
C PRO A 24 21.83 -12.79 -5.69
N SER A 25 20.83 -13.60 -5.38
CA SER A 25 19.74 -13.94 -6.31
C SER A 25 19.12 -12.64 -6.82
N ALA A 26 19.27 -12.37 -8.11
CA ALA A 26 18.66 -11.21 -8.74
C ALA A 26 17.13 -11.41 -8.72
N TYR A 27 16.45 -10.78 -7.77
CA TYR A 27 15.01 -10.68 -7.82
C TYR A 27 14.62 -9.77 -8.99
N LEU A 28 13.55 -10.16 -9.71
CA LEU A 28 12.99 -9.36 -10.79
C LEU A 28 12.60 -7.98 -10.22
N ARG A 29 13.23 -6.90 -10.70
CA ARG A 29 12.81 -5.53 -10.36
C ARG A 29 11.46 -5.29 -11.02
N LEU A 30 10.40 -5.30 -10.23
CA LEU A 30 9.05 -4.97 -10.71
C LEU A 30 8.99 -3.47 -10.98
N GLU A 31 8.95 -3.09 -12.25
CA GLU A 31 8.69 -1.72 -12.69
C GLU A 31 7.26 -1.59 -13.20
N TYR A 32 6.57 -0.56 -12.72
CA TYR A 32 5.20 -0.26 -13.14
C TYR A 32 5.20 0.95 -14.07
N PRO A 33 4.26 1.00 -15.03
CA PRO A 33 4.20 2.12 -15.97
C PRO A 33 3.87 3.41 -15.26
N THR A 34 4.26 4.54 -15.84
CA THR A 34 3.89 5.87 -15.36
C THR A 34 2.36 5.95 -15.17
N PRO A 35 1.88 6.37 -13.99
CA PRO A 35 0.45 6.39 -13.72
C PRO A 35 -0.27 7.40 -14.61
N ASN A 36 -1.44 7.02 -15.10
CA ASN A 36 -2.36 7.90 -15.79
C ASN A 36 -3.70 7.84 -15.06
N TYR A 37 -4.21 9.00 -14.68
CA TYR A 37 -5.37 9.12 -13.81
C TYR A 37 -6.60 9.55 -14.61
N LYS A 38 -7.73 8.90 -14.32
CA LYS A 38 -9.02 9.26 -14.88
C LYS A 38 -10.01 9.49 -13.77
N ARG A 39 -10.82 10.53 -13.93
CA ARG A 39 -11.90 10.83 -13.00
C ARG A 39 -12.94 9.73 -13.01
N VAL A 40 -13.38 9.38 -11.81
CA VAL A 40 -14.42 8.38 -11.53
C VAL A 40 -15.69 9.14 -11.18
N ASP A 41 -16.70 8.97 -12.03
CA ASP A 41 -18.04 9.48 -11.78
C ASP A 41 -19.01 8.30 -11.66
N ILE A 42 -19.15 7.80 -10.43
CA ILE A 42 -20.06 6.72 -10.05
C ILE A 42 -21.14 7.28 -9.11
N PRO A 43 -22.31 6.61 -8.97
CA PRO A 43 -23.43 7.09 -8.15
C PRO A 43 -23.15 6.91 -6.64
N VAL A 44 -22.15 7.64 -6.14
CA VAL A 44 -21.77 7.73 -4.73
C VAL A 44 -21.55 9.19 -4.35
N PRO A 45 -21.63 9.57 -3.05
CA PRO A 45 -21.54 10.97 -2.58
C PRO A 45 -20.14 11.62 -2.67
N PHE A 46 -19.27 11.11 -3.55
CA PHE A 46 -17.93 11.63 -3.76
C PHE A 46 -17.44 11.25 -5.16
N SER A 47 -16.42 11.94 -5.63
CA SER A 47 -15.67 11.62 -6.84
C SER A 47 -14.19 11.76 -6.58
N PHE A 48 -13.40 11.05 -7.37
CA PHE A 48 -11.96 11.00 -7.23
C PHE A 48 -11.35 10.56 -8.56
N GLU A 49 -10.04 10.62 -8.68
CA GLU A 49 -9.33 10.04 -9.80
C GLU A 49 -8.73 8.69 -9.44
N LYS A 50 -8.85 7.73 -10.35
CA LYS A 50 -8.20 6.43 -10.24
C LYS A 50 -7.24 6.22 -11.39
N ASN A 51 -6.19 5.44 -11.14
CA ASN A 51 -5.26 5.05 -12.19
C ASN A 51 -5.96 4.13 -13.21
N VAL A 52 -5.64 4.30 -14.49
CA VAL A 52 -6.17 3.48 -15.59
C VAL A 52 -5.83 1.99 -15.48
N LEU A 53 -4.79 1.64 -14.71
CA LEU A 53 -4.46 0.25 -14.40
C LEU A 53 -5.52 -0.44 -13.53
N ALA A 54 -6.32 0.33 -12.79
CA ALA A 54 -7.42 -0.21 -12.02
C ALA A 54 -8.54 -0.70 -12.94
N LYS A 55 -9.16 -1.82 -12.59
CA LYS A 55 -10.38 -2.29 -13.27
C LYS A 55 -11.49 -1.23 -13.26
N PRO A 56 -12.46 -1.31 -14.18
CA PRO A 56 -13.70 -0.57 -14.06
C PRO A 56 -14.40 -0.90 -12.73
N ILE A 57 -14.90 0.12 -12.05
CA ILE A 57 -15.65 -0.05 -10.82
C ILE A 57 -17.04 -0.56 -11.21
N SER A 58 -17.31 -1.82 -10.90
CA SER A 58 -18.57 -2.49 -11.26
C SER A 58 -19.42 -2.87 -10.05
N LYS A 59 -18.83 -2.87 -8.85
CA LYS A 59 -19.50 -3.26 -7.61
C LYS A 59 -19.44 -2.13 -6.60
N ILE A 60 -20.60 -1.51 -6.38
CA ILE A 60 -20.83 -0.60 -5.27
C ILE A 60 -21.68 -1.38 -4.27
N LYS A 61 -21.17 -1.56 -3.05
CA LYS A 61 -21.88 -2.29 -1.99
C LYS A 61 -22.45 -1.27 -1.02
N GLN A 62 -23.74 -1.35 -0.72
CA GLN A 62 -24.36 -0.56 0.34
C GLN A 62 -24.63 -1.48 1.53
N SER A 63 -24.37 -1.00 2.75
CA SER A 63 -24.72 -1.77 3.94
C SER A 63 -26.23 -1.87 4.11
N ASP A 64 -26.71 -2.96 4.71
CA ASP A 64 -28.15 -3.24 4.90
C ASP A 64 -28.89 -2.12 5.65
N ASN A 65 -28.19 -1.44 6.56
CA ASN A 65 -28.71 -0.31 7.33
C ASN A 65 -28.58 1.05 6.60
N GLY A 66 -28.12 1.06 5.34
CA GLY A 66 -27.93 2.25 4.50
C GLY A 66 -26.84 3.22 4.96
N ASN A 67 -26.11 2.93 6.05
CA ASN A 67 -25.20 3.88 6.67
C ASN A 67 -23.79 3.92 6.05
N SER A 68 -23.45 2.97 5.16
CA SER A 68 -22.15 2.95 4.50
C SER A 68 -22.23 2.47 3.06
N ILE A 69 -21.30 2.98 2.25
CA ILE A 69 -21.12 2.61 0.85
C ILE A 69 -19.65 2.19 0.69
N SER A 70 -19.42 0.99 0.14
CA SER A 70 -18.09 0.48 -0.15
C SER A 70 -17.83 0.40 -1.65
N VAL A 71 -16.64 0.83 -2.04
CA VAL A 71 -16.15 0.84 -3.41
C VAL A 71 -14.78 0.18 -3.44
N ASP A 72 -14.63 -0.84 -4.29
CA ASP A 72 -13.38 -1.59 -4.43
C ASP A 72 -12.64 -1.12 -5.69
N VAL A 73 -11.42 -0.57 -5.53
CA VAL A 73 -10.54 -0.19 -6.64
C VAL A 73 -9.48 -1.28 -6.80
N GLU A 74 -9.78 -2.24 -7.68
CA GLU A 74 -8.95 -3.42 -7.90
C GLU A 74 -7.82 -3.17 -8.92
N TYR A 75 -6.61 -3.58 -8.57
CA TYR A 75 -5.41 -3.54 -9.41
C TYR A 75 -4.85 -4.97 -9.65
N PRO A 76 -5.37 -5.71 -10.65
CA PRO A 76 -5.02 -7.11 -10.84
C PRO A 76 -3.54 -7.36 -11.11
N SER A 77 -2.90 -6.48 -11.89
CA SER A 77 -1.48 -6.56 -12.23
C SER A 77 -0.57 -6.31 -11.02
N LEU A 78 -1.04 -5.52 -10.04
CA LEU A 78 -0.32 -5.22 -8.80
C LEU A 78 -0.71 -6.12 -7.63
N LYS A 79 -1.68 -7.02 -7.85
CA LYS A 79 -2.25 -7.91 -6.82
C LYS A 79 -2.77 -7.19 -5.57
N GLY A 80 -3.24 -5.96 -5.76
CA GLY A 80 -3.70 -5.10 -4.68
C GLY A 80 -5.12 -4.58 -4.93
N THR A 81 -5.83 -4.31 -3.85
CA THR A 81 -7.12 -3.65 -3.88
C THR A 81 -7.12 -2.52 -2.86
N VAL A 82 -7.53 -1.33 -3.31
CA VAL A 82 -7.82 -0.20 -2.43
C VAL A 82 -9.30 -0.26 -2.12
N TYR A 83 -9.63 -0.56 -0.87
CA TYR A 83 -10.99 -0.58 -0.37
C TYR A 83 -11.33 0.81 0.13
N LEU A 84 -12.40 1.40 -0.41
CA LEU A 84 -12.95 2.68 0.02
C LEU A 84 -14.27 2.43 0.74
N THR A 85 -14.45 3.06 1.90
CA THR A 85 -15.70 3.00 2.65
C THR A 85 -16.14 4.40 3.01
N TYR A 86 -17.26 4.81 2.44
CA TYR A 86 -17.93 6.06 2.73
C TYR A 86 -18.98 5.86 3.83
N LYS A 87 -19.07 6.83 4.74
CA LYS A 87 -20.11 6.96 5.76
C LYS A 87 -20.55 8.42 5.83
N LYS A 88 -21.84 8.64 6.08
CA LYS A 88 -22.36 9.98 6.34
C LYS A 88 -22.01 10.43 7.75
N VAL A 89 -21.50 11.65 7.89
CA VAL A 89 -21.31 12.31 9.18
C VAL A 89 -22.69 12.76 9.69
N LYS A 90 -22.94 12.50 10.96
CA LYS A 90 -24.12 12.91 11.73
C LYS A 90 -23.61 13.65 12.96
N GLU A 91 -24.45 14.47 13.59
CA GLU A 91 -24.07 15.39 14.68
C GLU A 91 -23.14 14.79 15.75
N ASN A 92 -23.28 13.49 16.07
CA ASN A 92 -22.55 12.85 17.17
C ASN A 92 -21.62 11.70 16.75
N ASN A 93 -21.42 11.41 15.47
CA ASN A 93 -20.64 10.22 15.07
C ASN A 93 -19.21 10.51 14.57
N LEU A 94 -18.85 11.76 14.27
CA LEU A 94 -17.54 12.06 13.67
C LEU A 94 -16.37 11.59 14.55
N LYS A 95 -16.44 11.82 15.87
CA LYS A 95 -15.42 11.37 16.82
C LYS A 95 -15.26 9.85 16.82
N ASP A 96 -16.36 9.12 16.72
CA ASP A 96 -16.33 7.67 16.64
C ASP A 96 -15.75 7.18 15.31
N LEU A 97 -16.09 7.83 14.19
CA LEU A 97 -15.53 7.51 12.88
C LEU A 97 -14.01 7.72 12.83
N LEU A 98 -13.53 8.83 13.38
CA LEU A 98 -12.10 9.12 13.50
C LEU A 98 -11.39 8.07 14.37
N ARG A 99 -11.98 7.75 15.54
CA ARG A 99 -11.45 6.74 16.45
C ARG A 99 -11.43 5.35 15.81
N ASP A 100 -12.46 4.98 15.08
CA ASP A 100 -12.52 3.70 14.36
C ASP A 100 -11.43 3.61 13.29
N ALA A 101 -11.23 4.66 12.49
CA ALA A 101 -10.18 4.70 11.48
C ALA A 101 -8.78 4.59 12.10
N GLN A 102 -8.54 5.28 13.21
CA GLN A 102 -7.28 5.22 13.94
C GLN A 102 -7.05 3.83 14.57
N ASN A 103 -8.09 3.25 15.19
CA ASN A 103 -8.02 1.92 15.80
C ASN A 103 -7.78 0.81 14.77
N LEU A 104 -8.39 0.91 13.58
CA LEU A 104 -8.13 -0.03 12.48
C LEU A 104 -6.66 0.04 12.06
N THR A 105 -6.14 1.24 11.89
CA THR A 105 -4.72 1.46 11.58
C THR A 105 -3.84 0.76 12.61
N GLN A 106 -4.07 1.00 13.90
CA GLN A 106 -3.31 0.38 15.00
C GLN A 106 -3.46 -1.15 15.08
N LYS A 107 -4.63 -1.71 14.74
CA LYS A 107 -4.81 -3.17 14.74
C LYS A 107 -3.96 -3.87 13.68
N HIS A 108 -3.79 -3.24 12.52
CA HIS A 108 -2.99 -3.78 11.41
C HIS A 108 -1.48 -3.64 11.63
N THR A 109 -1.06 -2.89 12.65
CA THR A 109 0.34 -2.58 12.92
C THR A 109 0.95 -3.42 14.03
N GLN A 110 0.20 -4.36 14.63
CA GLN A 110 0.73 -5.29 15.64
C GLN A 110 1.92 -6.14 15.14
N LYS A 111 2.12 -6.23 13.82
CA LYS A 111 3.27 -6.87 13.17
C LYS A 111 4.08 -5.89 12.29
N ALA A 112 3.80 -4.60 12.38
CA ALA A 112 4.48 -3.57 11.62
C ALA A 112 5.73 -3.10 12.38
N ASP A 113 6.77 -2.80 11.63
CA ASP A 113 8.02 -2.30 12.20
C ASP A 113 7.95 -0.79 12.47
N GLU A 114 7.09 -0.06 11.73
CA GLU A 114 6.92 1.39 11.82
C GLU A 114 5.54 1.84 11.33
N ILE A 115 5.03 2.95 11.89
CA ILE A 115 3.85 3.66 11.40
C ILE A 115 4.23 5.13 11.18
N ILE A 116 4.09 5.61 9.96
CA ILE A 116 4.27 7.03 9.63
C ILE A 116 2.89 7.62 9.35
N SER A 117 2.50 8.62 10.15
CA SER A 117 1.26 9.38 9.96
C SER A 117 1.55 10.73 9.33
N ASN A 118 0.86 11.07 8.26
CA ASN A 118 0.95 12.33 7.55
C ASN A 118 -0.43 13.00 7.51
N GLU A 119 -0.52 14.21 8.05
CA GLU A 119 -1.72 15.03 7.94
C GLU A 119 -1.97 15.39 6.47
N PHE A 120 -3.23 15.37 6.08
CA PHE A 120 -3.68 15.76 4.75
C PHE A 120 -4.70 16.88 4.85
N ILE A 121 -4.43 18.00 4.20
CA ILE A 121 -5.28 19.19 4.21
C ILE A 121 -5.40 19.71 2.79
N ASN A 122 -6.63 19.88 2.31
CA ASN A 122 -6.96 20.57 1.08
C ASN A 122 -8.13 21.53 1.33
N GLU A 123 -7.80 22.75 1.73
CA GLU A 123 -8.77 23.81 2.07
C GLU A 123 -9.66 24.18 0.88
N ASN A 124 -9.13 24.14 -0.34
CA ASN A 124 -9.89 24.51 -1.54
C ASN A 124 -11.03 23.54 -1.87
N LYS A 125 -10.99 22.31 -1.33
CA LYS A 125 -11.98 21.25 -1.58
C LYS A 125 -12.66 20.77 -0.31
N ASP A 126 -12.38 21.42 0.83
CA ASP A 126 -12.83 20.98 2.16
C ASP A 126 -12.55 19.50 2.42
N VAL A 127 -11.31 19.08 2.15
CA VAL A 127 -10.85 17.72 2.44
C VAL A 127 -9.78 17.74 3.51
N TYR A 128 -10.12 17.22 4.69
CA TYR A 128 -9.25 17.10 5.84
C TYR A 128 -9.09 15.63 6.21
N GLY A 129 -7.89 15.20 6.54
CA GLY A 129 -7.64 13.78 6.74
C GLY A 129 -6.27 13.44 7.28
N MET A 130 -6.02 12.15 7.35
CA MET A 130 -4.75 11.57 7.74
C MET A 130 -4.43 10.40 6.83
N PHE A 131 -3.16 10.32 6.42
CA PHE A 131 -2.61 9.21 5.68
C PHE A 131 -1.62 8.46 6.56
N TYR A 132 -1.72 7.13 6.56
CA TYR A 132 -0.87 6.24 7.35
C TYR A 132 -0.10 5.30 6.44
N GLU A 133 1.22 5.34 6.53
CA GLU A 133 2.12 4.36 5.93
C GLU A 133 2.50 3.35 7.01
N VAL A 134 2.32 2.07 6.71
CA VAL A 134 2.64 0.99 7.65
C VAL A 134 3.80 0.18 7.07
N GLY A 135 4.94 0.18 7.74
CA GLY A 135 6.14 -0.54 7.32
C GLY A 135 6.14 -2.01 7.73
N GLY A 136 6.93 -2.83 7.02
CA GLY A 136 7.14 -4.23 7.35
C GLY A 136 6.02 -5.17 6.88
N ASN A 137 5.93 -6.36 7.47
CA ASN A 137 4.99 -7.41 7.09
C ASN A 137 3.55 -7.18 7.60
N ALA A 138 3.07 -5.94 7.52
CA ALA A 138 1.71 -5.58 7.90
C ALA A 138 0.66 -6.09 6.90
N ALA A 139 -0.56 -6.33 7.42
CA ALA A 139 -1.70 -6.79 6.62
C ALA A 139 -2.18 -5.73 5.61
N SER A 140 -2.01 -4.45 5.96
CA SER A 140 -2.32 -3.30 5.10
C SER A 140 -1.16 -2.31 5.17
N GLN A 141 -0.67 -1.90 4.01
CA GLN A 141 0.56 -1.10 3.85
C GLN A 141 0.28 0.41 3.81
N SER A 142 -0.95 0.79 3.49
CA SER A 142 -1.37 2.19 3.41
C SER A 142 -2.84 2.32 3.76
N GLN A 143 -3.15 3.23 4.66
CA GLN A 143 -4.52 3.50 5.14
C GLN A 143 -4.74 5.01 5.21
N PHE A 144 -5.98 5.44 5.11
CA PHE A 144 -6.32 6.86 5.26
C PHE A 144 -7.76 7.07 5.71
N TYR A 145 -8.03 8.29 6.16
CA TYR A 145 -9.38 8.84 6.17
C TYR A 145 -9.37 10.27 5.64
N ALA A 146 -10.52 10.71 5.14
CA ALA A 146 -10.78 12.04 4.64
C ALA A 146 -12.23 12.45 4.98
N THR A 147 -12.44 13.71 5.34
CA THR A 147 -13.74 14.25 5.74
C THR A 147 -13.83 15.74 5.43
N ASP A 148 -15.04 16.24 5.24
CA ASP A 148 -15.37 17.69 5.24
C ASP A 148 -15.71 18.20 6.65
N SER A 149 -15.61 17.34 7.67
CA SER A 149 -16.02 17.57 9.06
C SER A 149 -17.53 17.72 9.31
N ILE A 150 -18.37 17.77 8.27
CA ILE A 150 -19.80 18.10 8.40
C ILE A 150 -20.72 16.99 7.88
N ASN A 151 -20.50 16.47 6.67
CA ASN A 151 -21.42 15.55 6.00
C ASN A 151 -20.75 14.25 5.54
N HIS A 152 -19.48 14.29 5.20
CA HIS A 152 -18.80 13.25 4.46
C HIS A 152 -17.63 12.67 5.24
N PHE A 153 -17.57 11.34 5.31
CA PHE A 153 -16.42 10.63 5.86
C PHE A 153 -16.07 9.47 4.94
N LEU A 154 -14.85 9.47 4.42
CA LEU A 154 -14.30 8.41 3.57
C LEU A 154 -13.08 7.82 4.27
N SER A 155 -13.04 6.51 4.44
CA SER A 155 -11.82 5.80 4.82
C SER A 155 -11.37 4.88 3.70
N GLY A 156 -10.08 4.63 3.63
CA GLY A 156 -9.53 3.69 2.68
C GLY A 156 -8.36 2.88 3.21
N SER A 157 -8.19 1.69 2.66
CA SER A 157 -7.12 0.76 3.07
C SER A 157 -6.66 -0.10 1.89
N LEU A 158 -5.34 -0.27 1.78
CA LEU A 158 -4.71 -1.11 0.78
C LEU A 158 -4.48 -2.51 1.32
N TYR A 159 -4.97 -3.52 0.61
CA TYR A 159 -4.63 -4.92 0.88
C TYR A 159 -4.07 -5.60 -0.37
N PHE A 160 -3.08 -6.45 -0.15
CA PHE A 160 -2.57 -7.38 -1.16
C PHE A 160 -3.15 -8.76 -0.91
N TYR A 161 -3.63 -9.43 -1.96
CA TYR A 161 -4.16 -10.79 -1.86
C TYR A 161 -3.09 -11.88 -2.07
N ALA A 162 -1.81 -11.49 -2.14
CA ALA A 162 -0.68 -12.41 -2.15
C ALA A 162 -0.21 -12.70 -0.71
N LYS A 163 0.32 -13.91 -0.46
CA LYS A 163 0.94 -14.26 0.83
C LYS A 163 2.02 -13.22 1.16
N PRO A 164 2.03 -12.64 2.37
CA PRO A 164 2.91 -11.52 2.72
C PRO A 164 4.37 -11.97 2.70
N ASN A 165 5.04 -11.65 1.60
CA ASN A 165 6.48 -11.42 1.57
C ASN A 165 6.64 -9.95 1.17
N TYR A 166 6.95 -9.10 2.15
CA TYR A 166 7.01 -7.65 1.96
C TYR A 166 7.91 -7.25 0.80
N ASP A 167 9.09 -7.86 0.67
CA ASP A 167 10.05 -7.56 -0.38
C ASP A 167 9.48 -7.80 -1.79
N SER A 168 8.58 -8.78 -1.92
CA SER A 168 7.92 -9.09 -3.20
C SER A 168 6.82 -8.09 -3.57
N ILE A 169 6.17 -7.47 -2.59
CA ILE A 169 5.09 -6.51 -2.81
C ILE A 169 5.56 -5.06 -2.71
N TYR A 170 6.78 -4.80 -2.22
CA TYR A 170 7.27 -3.45 -1.94
C TYR A 170 7.13 -2.49 -3.12
N PRO A 171 7.55 -2.82 -4.36
CA PRO A 171 7.34 -1.93 -5.50
C PRO A 171 5.85 -1.64 -5.75
N ALA A 172 4.98 -2.64 -5.56
CA ALA A 172 3.53 -2.49 -5.74
C ALA A 172 2.92 -1.62 -4.64
N ALA A 173 3.39 -1.77 -3.40
CA ALA A 173 2.97 -0.98 -2.26
C ALA A 173 3.32 0.49 -2.44
N ILE A 174 4.53 0.80 -2.89
CA ILE A 174 4.94 2.18 -3.18
C ILE A 174 4.12 2.78 -4.34
N TYR A 175 3.86 1.99 -5.38
CA TYR A 175 3.03 2.45 -6.50
C TYR A 175 1.60 2.78 -6.06
N LEU A 176 0.94 1.84 -5.36
CA LEU A 176 -0.44 2.02 -4.91
C LEU A 176 -0.57 3.05 -3.79
N LYS A 177 0.49 3.26 -2.99
CA LYS A 177 0.58 4.39 -2.06
C LYS A 177 0.40 5.73 -2.79
N ASN A 178 1.12 5.92 -3.90
CA ASN A 178 0.99 7.15 -4.69
C ASN A 178 -0.40 7.29 -5.31
N ASP A 179 -0.98 6.17 -5.75
CA ASP A 179 -2.37 6.17 -6.24
C ASP A 179 -3.37 6.56 -5.13
N ILE A 180 -3.17 6.12 -3.88
CA ILE A 180 -4.01 6.55 -2.74
C ILE A 180 -3.83 8.03 -2.44
N LYS A 181 -2.60 8.55 -2.46
CA LYS A 181 -2.37 10.00 -2.32
C LYS A 181 -3.11 10.77 -3.40
N ARG A 182 -3.08 10.29 -4.65
CA ARG A 182 -3.84 10.89 -5.74
C ARG A 182 -5.36 10.83 -5.51
N VAL A 183 -5.88 9.74 -4.96
CA VAL A 183 -7.30 9.63 -4.58
C VAL A 183 -7.65 10.74 -3.58
N MET A 184 -6.83 10.96 -2.55
CA MET A 184 -7.06 12.02 -1.54
C MET A 184 -6.96 13.43 -2.15
N GLU A 185 -5.95 13.70 -2.99
CA GLU A 185 -5.75 15.00 -3.66
C GLU A 185 -6.89 15.37 -4.62
N SER A 186 -7.44 14.37 -5.31
CA SER A 186 -8.49 14.55 -6.32
C SER A 186 -9.90 14.41 -5.74
N LEU A 187 -10.02 14.10 -4.45
CA LEU A 187 -11.30 13.88 -3.79
C LEU A 187 -12.16 15.14 -3.84
N GLU A 188 -13.40 14.97 -4.26
CA GLU A 188 -14.43 16.00 -4.28
C GLU A 188 -15.75 15.40 -3.81
N TRP A 189 -16.36 16.06 -2.83
CA TRP A 189 -17.65 15.68 -2.26
C TRP A 189 -18.80 16.02 -3.21
N LYS A 190 -19.89 15.25 -3.15
CA LYS A 190 -21.12 15.51 -3.92
C LYS A 190 -22.30 15.63 -2.96
N ASP A 191 -23.07 16.70 -3.13
CA ASP A 191 -24.32 16.97 -2.40
C ASP A 191 -25.51 16.23 -3.01
#